data_AF-A0A0G1ZSV5-F1
#
_entry.id   AF-A0A0G1ZSV5-F1
#
_cell.length_a   1.000
_cell.length_b   1.000
_cell.length_c   1.000
_cell.angle_alpha   90.00
_cell.angle_beta   90.00
_cell.angle_gamma   90.00
#
_symmetry.space_group_name_H-M   'P 1'
#
loop_
_entity.id
_entity.type
_entity.pdbx_description
1 polymer ?
#
loop_
_entity_poly.entity_id
_entity_poly.type
_entity_poly.pdbx_seq_one_letter_code
_entity_poly.pdbx_strand_id
1 'polypeptide(L)'
;MKTRTTAFLMANLGSDISQLFSHIENGEARMVTSAAQRAGKIIAELLAHEELEGRTKEIEILRDIIDDALSGKRLFDVNKNDMEDYFMPFSIRVLRQTL
;
A
#
# COMPACT_ATOMS: atom_id res chain seq x y z
N MET A 1 -16.90 14.70 -11.13
CA MET A 1 -16.24 13.87 -10.11
C MET A 1 -14.85 14.47 -9.91
N LYS A 2 -14.44 14.90 -8.69
CA LYS A 2 -13.06 15.39 -8.50
C LYS A 2 -12.13 14.18 -8.62
N THR A 3 -11.24 14.17 -9.59
CA THR A 3 -10.17 13.17 -9.70
C THR A 3 -9.33 13.23 -8.43
N ARG A 4 -9.15 12.09 -7.76
CA ARG A 4 -8.25 12.00 -6.60
C ARG A 4 -6.83 12.14 -7.12
N THR A 5 -6.04 13.01 -6.52
CA THR A 5 -4.64 13.17 -6.90
C THR A 5 -3.83 11.95 -6.47
N THR A 6 -2.73 11.68 -7.16
CA THR A 6 -1.76 10.66 -6.76
C THR A 6 -1.34 10.81 -5.29
N ALA A 7 -1.18 12.07 -4.83
CA ALA A 7 -0.85 12.37 -3.44
C ALA A 7 -1.93 11.96 -2.43
N PHE A 8 -3.20 12.21 -2.77
CA PHE A 8 -4.31 11.79 -1.93
C PHE A 8 -4.39 10.25 -1.84
N LEU A 9 -4.19 9.56 -2.97
CA LEU A 9 -4.18 8.11 -3.01
C LEU A 9 -3.01 7.53 -2.20
N MET A 10 -1.80 8.07 -2.34
CA MET A 10 -0.62 7.67 -1.54
C MET A 10 -0.84 7.83 -0.04
N ALA A 11 -1.38 8.95 0.41
CA ALA A 11 -1.63 9.19 1.83
C ALA A 11 -2.61 8.15 2.42
N ASN A 12 -3.69 7.85 1.70
CA ASN A 12 -4.66 6.85 2.14
C ASN A 12 -4.06 5.43 2.10
N LEU A 13 -3.24 5.12 1.09
CA LEU A 13 -2.58 3.82 1.01
C LEU A 13 -1.69 3.57 2.23
N GLY A 14 -0.91 4.58 2.65
CA GLY A 14 -0.05 4.46 3.83
C GLY A 14 -0.83 4.17 5.11
N SER A 15 -1.96 4.87 5.29
CA SER A 15 -2.86 4.64 6.42
C SER A 15 -3.42 3.21 6.42
N ASP A 16 -3.92 2.73 5.28
CA ASP A 16 -4.51 1.38 5.19
C ASP A 16 -3.46 0.27 5.36
N ILE A 17 -2.22 0.48 4.89
CA ILE A 17 -1.13 -0.47 5.08
C ILE A 17 -0.70 -0.53 6.55
N SER A 18 -0.48 0.61 7.22
CA SER A 18 -0.13 0.61 8.65
C SER A 18 -1.22 -0.08 9.49
N GLN A 19 -2.50 0.16 9.16
CA GLN A 19 -3.62 -0.56 9.79
C GLN A 19 -3.59 -2.06 9.49
N LEU A 20 -3.36 -2.46 8.24
CA LEU A 20 -3.30 -3.87 7.86
C LEU A 20 -2.28 -4.64 8.71
N PHE A 21 -1.05 -4.14 8.82
CA PHE A 21 0.00 -4.79 9.58
C PHE A 21 -0.27 -4.77 11.09
N SER A 22 -0.86 -3.68 11.61
CA SER A 22 -1.30 -3.64 13.02
C SER A 22 -2.39 -4.68 13.31
N HIS A 23 -3.36 -4.86 12.41
CA HIS A 23 -4.43 -5.86 12.58
C HIS A 23 -3.90 -7.29 12.44
N ILE A 24 -2.89 -7.50 11.60
CA ILE A 24 -2.18 -8.78 11.48
C ILE A 24 -1.50 -9.13 12.80
N GLU A 25 -0.75 -8.20 13.38
CA GLU A 25 -0.04 -8.40 14.66
C GLU A 25 -1.01 -8.71 15.81
N ASN A 26 -2.20 -8.09 15.79
CA ASN A 26 -3.23 -8.28 16.81
C ASN A 26 -4.16 -9.49 16.54
N GLY A 27 -4.00 -10.22 15.43
CA GLY A 27 -4.86 -11.37 15.08
C GLY A 27 -6.30 -11.00 14.69
N GLU A 28 -6.53 -9.76 14.27
CA GLU A 28 -7.86 -9.20 14.00
C GLU A 28 -8.33 -9.50 12.56
N ALA A 29 -8.56 -10.78 12.26
CA ALA A 29 -8.77 -11.28 10.88
C ALA A 29 -9.81 -10.50 10.04
N ARG A 30 -10.93 -10.06 10.64
CA ARG A 30 -11.94 -9.26 9.92
C ARG A 30 -11.41 -7.89 9.50
N MET A 31 -10.62 -7.27 10.37
CA MET A 31 -10.04 -5.95 10.14
C MET A 31 -8.91 -6.04 9.11
N VAL A 32 -8.10 -7.11 9.15
CA VAL A 32 -7.10 -7.45 8.14
C VAL A 32 -7.72 -7.48 6.74
N THR A 33 -8.78 -8.27 6.55
CA THR A 33 -9.47 -8.37 5.25
C THR A 33 -10.01 -7.02 4.78
N SER A 34 -10.58 -6.23 5.69
CA SER A 34 -11.11 -4.91 5.35
C SER A 34 -10.03 -3.93 4.93
N ALA A 35 -8.91 -3.86 5.66
CA ALA A 35 -7.78 -2.99 5.34
C ALA A 35 -7.13 -3.39 4.01
N ALA A 36 -6.89 -4.69 3.80
CA ALA A 36 -6.38 -5.23 2.55
C ALA A 36 -7.24 -4.87 1.33
N GLN A 37 -8.57 -4.99 1.44
CA GLN A 37 -9.47 -4.63 0.35
C GLN A 37 -9.42 -3.14 0.01
N ARG A 38 -9.24 -2.25 0.99
CA ARG A 38 -9.10 -0.81 0.73
C ARG A 38 -7.75 -0.49 0.10
N ALA A 39 -6.66 -1.03 0.65
CA ALA A 39 -5.32 -0.88 0.10
C ALA A 39 -5.25 -1.38 -1.35
N GLY A 40 -5.81 -2.55 -1.64
CA GLY A 40 -5.87 -3.12 -2.99
C GLY A 40 -6.64 -2.26 -3.99
N LYS A 41 -7.75 -1.64 -3.57
CA LYS A 41 -8.50 -0.68 -4.42
C LYS A 41 -7.66 0.56 -4.73
N ILE A 42 -6.98 1.11 -3.73
CA ILE A 42 -6.12 2.28 -3.91
C ILE A 42 -4.96 1.94 -4.84
N ILE A 43 -4.30 0.80 -4.66
CA ILE A 43 -3.25 0.29 -5.56
C ILE A 43 -3.76 0.20 -6.99
N ALA A 44 -4.95 -0.37 -7.21
CA ALA A 44 -5.54 -0.45 -8.54
C ALA A 44 -5.78 0.93 -9.16
N GLU A 45 -6.29 1.90 -8.38
CA GLU A 45 -6.47 3.29 -8.81
C GLU A 45 -5.13 3.94 -9.19
N LEU A 46 -4.05 3.68 -8.44
CA LEU A 46 -2.72 4.21 -8.70
C LEU A 46 -2.06 3.61 -9.93
N LEU A 47 -2.15 2.29 -10.11
CA LEU A 47 -1.60 1.59 -11.28
C LEU A 47 -2.28 2.02 -12.58
N ALA A 48 -3.53 2.49 -12.51
CA ALA A 48 -4.28 3.00 -13.65
C ALA A 48 -4.13 4.51 -13.85
N HIS A 49 -3.40 5.23 -12.98
CA HIS A 49 -3.27 6.67 -13.06
C HIS A 49 -2.23 7.07 -14.12
N GLU A 50 -2.62 7.89 -15.11
CA GLU A 50 -1.76 8.29 -16.23
C GLU A 50 -0.43 8.91 -15.78
N GLU A 51 -0.45 9.71 -14.70
CA GLU A 51 0.76 10.29 -14.10
C GLU A 51 1.80 9.24 -13.68
N LEU A 52 1.42 7.99 -13.45
CA LEU A 52 2.31 6.94 -12.96
C LEU A 52 2.70 5.92 -14.05
N GLU A 53 2.29 6.14 -15.30
CA GLU A 53 2.62 5.25 -16.41
C GLU A 53 4.14 5.03 -16.52
N GLY A 54 4.56 3.76 -16.60
CA GLY A 54 5.97 3.36 -16.63
C GLY A 54 6.73 3.51 -15.31
N ARG A 55 6.07 3.95 -14.23
CA ARG A 55 6.68 4.22 -12.90
C ARG A 55 5.96 3.50 -11.77
N THR A 56 5.37 2.34 -12.06
CA THR A 56 4.52 1.56 -11.14
C THR A 56 5.27 0.55 -10.29
N LYS A 57 6.56 0.30 -10.58
CA LYS A 57 7.30 -0.84 -10.00
C LYS A 57 7.29 -0.88 -8.47
N GLU A 58 7.45 0.28 -7.81
CA GLU A 58 7.39 0.31 -6.34
C GLU A 58 5.97 0.07 -5.79
N ILE A 59 4.93 0.47 -6.52
CA ILE A 59 3.53 0.19 -6.18
C ILE A 59 3.22 -1.31 -6.35
N GLU A 60 3.80 -1.94 -7.38
CA GLU A 60 3.70 -3.38 -7.62
C GLU A 60 4.37 -4.18 -6.50
N ILE A 61 5.56 -3.77 -6.05
CA ILE A 61 6.23 -4.39 -4.90
C ILE A 61 5.36 -4.31 -3.64
N LEU A 62 4.71 -3.17 -3.39
CA LEU A 62 3.78 -3.00 -2.27
C LEU A 62 2.59 -3.94 -2.36
N ARG A 63 2.02 -4.12 -3.56
CA ARG A 63 0.96 -5.11 -3.78
C ARG A 63 1.45 -6.51 -3.43
N ASP A 64 2.63 -6.90 -3.91
CA ASP A 64 3.17 -8.23 -3.70
C ASP A 64 3.45 -8.51 -2.20
N ILE A 65 3.90 -7.50 -1.44
CA ILE A 65 4.05 -7.59 0.02
C ILE A 65 2.70 -7.78 0.72
N ILE A 66 1.67 -7.04 0.32
CA ILE A 66 0.32 -7.18 0.90
C ILE A 66 -0.23 -8.57 0.60
N ASP A 67 -0.12 -9.04 -0.64
CA ASP A 67 -0.59 -10.35 -1.06
C ASP A 67 0.14 -11.47 -0.30
N ASP A 68 1.45 -11.33 -0.08
CA ASP A 68 2.24 -12.26 0.73
C ASP A 68 1.81 -12.26 2.20
N ALA A 69 1.59 -11.07 2.79
CA ALA A 69 1.17 -10.92 4.19
C ALA A 69 -0.20 -11.55 4.49
N LEU A 70 -1.07 -11.57 3.47
CA LEU A 70 -2.37 -12.23 3.47
C LEU A 70 -2.30 -13.71 3.11
N SER A 71 -1.19 -14.15 2.51
CA SER A 71 -1.00 -15.56 2.20
C SER A 71 -0.83 -16.37 3.48
N GLY A 72 -1.37 -17.59 3.49
CA GLY A 72 -1.10 -18.56 4.56
C GLY A 72 0.34 -19.10 4.57
N LYS A 73 1.20 -18.61 3.67
CA LYS A 73 2.59 -19.06 3.47
C LYS A 73 3.49 -17.85 3.19
N ARG A 74 3.67 -17.00 4.20
CA ARG A 74 4.51 -15.80 4.11
C ARG A 74 5.90 -16.14 3.60
N LEU A 75 6.28 -15.53 2.50
CA LEU A 75 7.62 -15.55 1.92
C LEU A 75 8.49 -14.44 2.50
N PHE A 76 7.87 -13.34 2.93
CA PHE A 76 8.54 -12.22 3.56
C PHE A 76 8.20 -12.15 5.05
N ASP A 77 9.22 -11.93 5.87
CA ASP A 77 9.06 -11.60 7.29
C ASP A 77 9.04 -10.07 7.42
N VAL A 78 7.87 -9.48 7.16
CA VAL A 78 7.65 -8.03 7.20
C VAL A 78 6.71 -7.72 8.36
N ASN A 79 7.17 -6.87 9.28
CA ASN A 79 6.36 -6.35 10.38
C ASN A 79 5.90 -4.91 10.11
N LYS A 80 5.11 -4.35 11.04
CA LYS A 80 4.61 -2.98 10.91
C LYS A 80 5.72 -1.94 10.82
N ASN A 81 6.78 -2.05 11.63
CA ASN A 81 7.89 -1.08 11.63
C ASN A 81 8.63 -1.10 10.29
N ASP A 82 8.87 -2.28 9.72
CA ASP A 82 9.50 -2.41 8.40
C ASP A 82 8.69 -1.67 7.33
N MET A 83 7.36 -1.78 7.39
CA MET A 83 6.47 -1.08 6.47
C MET A 83 6.45 0.43 6.70
N GLU A 84 6.47 0.90 7.94
CA GLU A 84 6.50 2.33 8.24
C GLU A 84 7.83 2.97 7.79
N ASP A 85 8.94 2.29 8.02
CA ASP A 85 10.28 2.71 7.60
C ASP A 85 10.43 2.70 6.08
N TYR A 86 9.78 1.75 5.39
CA TYR A 86 9.80 1.67 3.93
C TYR A 86 8.86 2.69 3.27
N PHE A 87 7.62 2.81 3.77
CA PHE A 87 6.54 3.50 3.08
C PHE A 87 6.76 5.02 3.00
N MET A 88 7.29 5.63 4.06
CA MET A 88 7.52 7.08 4.06
C MET A 88 8.54 7.53 3.00
N PRO A 89 9.76 6.96 2.91
CA PRO A 89 10.69 7.24 1.82
C PRO A 89 10.11 6.94 0.43
N PHE A 90 9.37 5.83 0.29
CA PHE A 90 8.71 5.45 -0.96
C PHE A 90 7.69 6.49 -1.42
N SER A 91 6.74 6.86 -0.55
CA SER A 91 5.68 7.81 -0.89
C SER A 91 6.25 9.16 -1.30
N ILE A 92 7.32 9.62 -0.64
CA ILE A 92 8.04 10.84 -1.02
C ILE A 92 8.67 10.71 -2.43
N ARG A 93 9.27 9.57 -2.78
CA ARG A 93 9.84 9.35 -4.12
C ARG A 93 8.75 9.41 -5.19
N VAL A 94 7.62 8.75 -4.98
CA VAL A 94 6.47 8.78 -5.91
C VAL A 94 5.96 10.21 -6.05
N LEU A 95 5.75 10.91 -4.94
CA LEU A 95 5.25 12.28 -4.93
C LEU A 95 6.18 13.27 -5.65
N ARG A 96 7.50 13.16 -5.45
CA ARG A 96 8.49 14.00 -6.12
C ARG A 96 8.61 13.75 -7.62
N GLN A 97 8.16 12.59 -8.08
CA GLN A 97 8.12 12.26 -9.51
C GLN A 97 6.82 12.71 -10.19
N THR A 98 5.80 13.06 -9.40
CA THR A 98 4.51 13.58 -9.86
C THR A 98 4.36 15.11 -9.75
N LEU A 99 5.28 15.78 -9.04
CA LEU A 99 5.39 17.25 -8.96
C LEU A 99 6.39 17.77 -10.00
#